data_AF-A0A242C5M7-F1
#
_entry.id   AF-A0A242C5M7-F1
#
_cell.length_a   1.000
_cell.length_b   1.000
_cell.length_c   1.000
_cell.angle_alpha   90.00
_cell.angle_beta   90.00
_cell.angle_gamma   90.00
#
_symmetry.space_group_name_H-M   'P 1'
#
loop_
_entity.id
_entity.type
_entity.pdbx_description
1 polymer ?
#
loop_
_entity_poly.entity_id
_entity_poly.type
_entity_poly.pdbx_seq_one_letter_code
_entity_poly.pdbx_strand_id
1 'polypeptide(L)'
;MEKVRNWTKIWKVERVFYKLWDNVALPRPVTQTFGIWFAIGFGCGLFRIPPFMMEHTITRQVFCPWLFAFLMTRKQFQGRKPYNYLASFLLFCVRPKHSFHGQFTKKPEKKPFERKVTCVARYRRETS
;
A
#
# COMPACT_ATOMS: atom_id res chain seq x y z
N MET A 1 -22.45 -5.09 -26.50
CA MET A 1 -21.03 -5.49 -26.53
C MET A 1 -20.88 -6.75 -25.68
N GLU A 2 -20.58 -7.89 -26.29
CA GLU A 2 -20.34 -9.12 -25.53
C GLU A 2 -19.06 -8.97 -24.69
N LYS A 3 -19.15 -9.31 -23.41
CA LYS A 3 -18.00 -9.29 -22.50
C LYS A 3 -17.05 -10.42 -22.91
N VAL A 4 -15.88 -10.05 -23.43
CA VAL A 4 -14.75 -10.97 -23.63
C VAL A 4 -14.49 -11.70 -22.31
N ARG A 5 -14.74 -13.01 -22.31
CA ARG A 5 -14.64 -13.83 -21.11
C ARG A 5 -13.17 -14.18 -20.88
N ASN A 6 -12.59 -13.65 -19.81
CA ASN A 6 -11.18 -13.88 -19.48
C ASN A 6 -11.04 -15.24 -18.77
N TRP A 7 -10.65 -16.26 -19.54
CA TRP A 7 -10.51 -17.66 -19.10
C TRP A 7 -9.25 -17.92 -18.26
N THR A 8 -8.30 -16.98 -18.20
CA THR A 8 -7.03 -17.13 -17.44
C THR A 8 -7.24 -17.22 -15.92
N LYS A 9 -8.41 -16.81 -15.41
CA LYS A 9 -8.73 -16.87 -13.98
C LYS A 9 -9.12 -18.26 -13.48
N ILE A 10 -9.52 -19.18 -14.36
CA ILE A 10 -10.05 -20.50 -13.97
C ILE A 10 -8.98 -21.35 -13.29
N TRP A 11 -7.75 -21.26 -13.77
CA TRP A 11 -6.61 -21.97 -13.21
C TRP A 11 -5.99 -21.28 -11.99
N LYS A 12 -6.44 -20.05 -11.67
CA LYS A 12 -5.93 -19.25 -10.56
C LYS A 12 -6.81 -19.41 -9.32
N VAL A 13 -7.02 -20.65 -8.90
CA VAL A 13 -7.76 -20.96 -7.67
C VAL A 13 -6.82 -20.70 -6.49
N GLU A 14 -7.20 -19.78 -5.60
CA GLU A 14 -6.51 -19.63 -4.32
C GLU A 14 -6.72 -20.90 -3.49
N ARG A 15 -5.64 -21.47 -2.95
CA ARG A 15 -5.74 -22.60 -2.04
C ARG A 15 -6.42 -22.10 -0.77
N VAL A 16 -7.56 -22.71 -0.46
CA VAL A 16 -8.38 -22.39 0.71
C VAL A 16 -8.33 -23.59 1.64
N PHE A 17 -7.96 -23.33 2.89
CA PHE A 17 -7.96 -24.34 3.93
C PHE A 17 -9.31 -24.29 4.65
N TYR A 18 -10.10 -25.34 4.48
CA TYR A 18 -11.39 -25.52 5.16
C TYR A 18 -11.23 -26.19 6.53
N LYS A 19 -10.10 -26.86 6.75
CA LYS A 19 -9.75 -27.60 7.96
C LYS A 19 -8.30 -27.27 8.34
N LEU A 20 -8.05 -26.99 9.62
CA LEU A 20 -6.69 -26.82 10.16
C LEU A 20 -6.07 -28.17 10.56
N TRP A 21 -6.92 -29.13 10.97
CA TRP A 21 -6.60 -30.52 11.32
C TRP A 21 -7.80 -31.42 10.99
N ASP A 22 -7.62 -32.76 10.99
CA ASP A 22 -8.66 -33.75 10.67
C ASP A 22 -10.01 -33.53 11.39
N ASN A 23 -9.97 -33.00 12.61
CA ASN A 23 -11.16 -32.82 13.46
C ASN A 23 -11.59 -31.35 13.68
N VAL A 24 -10.89 -30.35 13.13
CA VAL A 24 -11.23 -28.93 13.35
C VAL A 24 -11.56 -28.24 12.02
N ALA A 25 -12.86 -28.22 11.70
CA ALA A 25 -13.41 -27.40 10.63
C ALA A 25 -13.49 -25.95 11.09
N LEU A 26 -12.96 -25.01 10.30
CA LEU A 26 -13.00 -23.61 10.66
C LEU A 26 -14.38 -23.05 10.31
N PRO A 27 -14.98 -22.20 11.18
CA PRO A 27 -16.24 -21.53 10.89
C PRO A 27 -16.14 -20.59 9.67
N ARG A 28 -14.91 -20.21 9.28
CA ARG A 28 -14.64 -19.49 8.04
C ARG A 28 -13.42 -20.09 7.33
N PRO A 29 -13.50 -20.37 6.02
CA PRO A 29 -12.35 -20.81 5.24
C PRO A 29 -11.22 -19.78 5.30
N VAL A 30 -10.00 -20.23 5.63
CA VAL A 30 -8.81 -19.39 5.64
C VAL A 30 -8.08 -19.56 4.32
N THR A 31 -7.83 -18.45 3.62
CA THR A 31 -7.07 -18.45 2.37
C THR A 31 -5.57 -18.60 2.69
N GLN A 32 -4.84 -19.32 1.83
CA GLN A 32 -3.37 -19.42 1.95
C GLN A 32 -2.72 -18.02 2.01
N THR A 33 -3.26 -17.06 1.26
CA THR A 33 -2.78 -15.67 1.23
C THR A 33 -2.95 -14.98 2.57
N PHE A 34 -4.05 -15.21 3.29
CA PHE A 34 -4.24 -14.67 4.65
C PHE A 34 -3.15 -15.19 5.60
N GLY A 35 -2.84 -16.48 5.55
CA GLY A 35 -1.77 -17.08 6.36
C GLY A 35 -0.39 -16.50 6.06
N ILE A 36 -0.06 -16.30 4.78
CA ILE A 36 1.23 -15.69 4.37
C ILE A 36 1.35 -14.26 4.91
N TRP A 37 0.32 -13.43 4.74
CA TRP A 37 0.35 -12.05 5.24
C TRP A 37 0.36 -11.96 6.77
N PHE A 38 -0.30 -12.91 7.44
CA PHE A 38 -0.25 -13.03 8.88
C PHE A 38 1.16 -13.35 9.37
N ALA A 39 1.86 -14.31 8.74
CA ALA A 39 3.24 -14.65 9.06
C ALA A 39 4.21 -13.48 8.83
N ILE A 40 4.06 -12.74 7.72
CA ILE A 40 4.84 -11.53 7.44
C ILE A 40 4.58 -10.46 8.52
N GLY A 41 3.31 -10.19 8.84
CA GLY A 41 2.94 -9.24 9.89
C GLY A 41 3.49 -9.63 11.26
N PHE A 42 3.45 -10.92 11.60
CA PHE A 42 4.02 -11.45 12.85
C PHE A 42 5.53 -11.22 12.91
N GLY A 43 6.24 -11.48 11.81
CA GLY A 43 7.66 -11.16 11.67
C GLY A 43 7.94 -9.66 11.87
N CYS A 44 7.19 -8.78 11.20
CA CYS A 44 7.33 -7.33 11.37
C CYS A 44 7.09 -6.87 12.82
N GLY A 45 6.18 -7.52 13.53
CA GLY A 45 5.94 -7.29 14.96
C GLY A 45 7.09 -7.74 15.87
N LEU A 46 7.87 -8.77 15.49
CA LEU A 46 9.07 -9.17 16.23
C LEU A 46 10.20 -8.15 16.07
N PHE A 47 10.42 -7.68 14.85
CA PHE A 47 11.48 -6.70 14.52
C PHE A 47 11.12 -5.25 14.91
N ARG A 48 9.98 -5.02 15.58
CA ARG A 48 9.48 -3.68 15.95
C ARG A 48 9.52 -2.70 14.78
N ILE A 49 9.15 -3.14 13.58
CA ILE A 49 9.16 -2.27 12.41
C ILE A 49 8.02 -1.24 12.57
N PRO A 50 8.25 0.07 12.37
CA PRO A 50 7.19 1.10 12.41
C PRO A 50 6.22 0.80 11.25
N PRO A 51 5.06 0.16 11.48
CA PRO A 51 3.91 0.62 12.27
C PRO A 51 3.39 -0.40 13.33
N PHE A 52 4.15 -1.46 13.64
CA PHE A 52 3.82 -2.50 14.62
C PHE A 52 4.43 -2.22 16.01
N MET A 53 4.78 -0.98 16.31
CA MET A 53 5.36 -0.57 17.59
C MET A 53 4.25 -0.29 18.62
N MET A 54 3.58 -1.35 19.09
CA MET A 54 2.63 -1.25 20.20
C MET A 54 3.30 -1.68 21.51
N GLU A 55 2.91 -1.03 22.61
CA GLU A 55 3.43 -1.29 23.96
C GLU A 55 2.99 -2.67 24.48
N HIS A 56 1.78 -3.10 24.12
CA HIS A 56 1.24 -4.41 24.49
C HIS A 56 1.68 -5.52 23.53
N THR A 57 2.28 -6.58 24.07
CA THR A 57 2.80 -7.74 23.30
C THR A 57 1.72 -8.50 22.52
N ILE A 58 0.56 -8.77 23.13
CA ILE A 58 -0.56 -9.48 22.47
C ILE A 58 -1.10 -8.67 21.30
N THR A 59 -1.30 -7.37 21.51
CA THR A 59 -1.78 -6.46 20.46
C THR A 59 -0.77 -6.36 19.32
N ARG A 60 0.52 -6.32 19.64
CA ARG A 60 1.61 -6.26 18.67
C ARG A 60 1.72 -7.52 17.81
N GLN A 61 1.59 -8.69 18.42
CA GLN A 61 1.89 -9.96 17.76
C GLN A 61 0.65 -10.65 17.20
N VAL A 62 -0.53 -10.42 17.75
CA VAL A 62 -1.76 -11.11 17.32
C VAL A 62 -2.71 -10.14 16.63
N PHE A 63 -3.10 -9.07 17.31
CA PHE A 63 -4.13 -8.17 16.79
C PHE A 63 -3.66 -7.39 15.55
N CYS A 64 -2.45 -6.81 15.60
CA CYS A 64 -1.93 -6.01 14.50
C CYS A 64 -1.63 -6.88 13.25
N PRO A 65 -0.99 -8.07 13.36
CA PRO A 65 -0.78 -8.95 12.21
C PRO A 65 -2.09 -9.53 11.66
N TRP A 66 -3.07 -9.80 12.52
CA TRP A 66 -4.41 -10.22 12.09
C TRP A 66 -5.12 -9.12 11.29
N LEU A 67 -5.12 -7.88 11.81
CA LEU A 67 -5.72 -6.73 11.12
C LEU A 67 -5.00 -6.45 9.79
N PHE A 68 -3.68 -6.57 9.77
CA PHE A 68 -2.87 -6.41 8.57
C PHE A 68 -3.19 -7.49 7.52
N ALA A 69 -3.23 -8.77 7.91
CA ALA A 69 -3.59 -9.87 7.02
C ALA A 69 -5.04 -9.73 6.51
N PHE A 70 -5.94 -9.28 7.37
CA PHE A 70 -7.32 -9.00 7.02
C PHE A 70 -7.41 -7.88 5.96
N LEU A 71 -6.73 -6.76 6.19
CA LEU A 71 -6.65 -5.66 5.23
C LEU A 71 -6.06 -6.13 3.89
N MET A 72 -5.00 -6.94 3.92
CA MET A 72 -4.38 -7.47 2.70
C MET A 72 -5.27 -8.45 1.92
N THR A 73 -6.24 -9.06 2.59
CA THR A 73 -7.17 -10.04 2.00
C THR A 73 -8.49 -9.41 1.54
N ARG A 74 -8.84 -8.22 2.04
CA ARG A 74 -10.02 -7.46 1.56
C ARG A 74 -9.82 -7.03 0.10
N LYS A 75 -10.83 -7.23 -0.74
CA LYS A 75 -10.86 -6.60 -2.07
C LYS A 75 -11.14 -5.10 -1.90
N GLN A 76 -10.29 -4.25 -2.47
CA GLN A 76 -10.53 -2.79 -2.50
C GLN A 76 -11.59 -2.43 -3.55
N PHE A 77 -12.05 -1.17 -3.54
CA PHE A 77 -13.09 -0.63 -4.41
C PHE A 77 -12.87 -0.91 -5.92
N GLN A 78 -11.61 -1.01 -6.35
CA GLN A 78 -11.24 -1.29 -7.74
C GLN A 78 -11.12 -2.78 -8.11
N GLY A 79 -11.50 -3.70 -7.22
CA GLY A 79 -11.42 -5.15 -7.47
C GLY A 79 -9.98 -5.70 -7.57
N ARG A 80 -8.97 -4.85 -7.37
CA ARG A 80 -7.56 -5.22 -7.24
C ARG A 80 -7.28 -5.61 -5.80
N LYS A 81 -6.39 -6.59 -5.63
CA LYS A 81 -5.93 -6.97 -4.29
C LYS A 81 -4.90 -5.94 -3.80
N PRO A 82 -5.00 -5.51 -2.53
CA PRO A 82 -4.21 -4.41 -1.96
C PRO A 82 -2.71 -4.68 -1.93
N TYR A 83 -2.28 -5.95 -1.91
CA TYR A 83 -0.85 -6.28 -1.99
C TYR A 83 -0.16 -5.79 -3.27
N ASN A 84 -0.89 -5.58 -4.36
CA ASN A 84 -0.31 -5.03 -5.60
C ASN A 84 0.12 -3.57 -5.39
N TYR A 85 -0.62 -2.84 -4.56
CA TYR A 85 -0.26 -1.48 -4.18
C TYR A 85 1.00 -1.48 -3.31
N LEU A 86 1.07 -2.38 -2.32
CA LEU A 86 2.27 -2.53 -1.49
C LEU A 86 3.49 -2.90 -2.34
N ALA A 87 3.36 -3.84 -3.27
CA ALA A 87 4.45 -4.21 -4.19
C ALA A 87 4.90 -3.01 -5.04
N SER A 88 3.95 -2.21 -5.55
CA SER A 88 4.24 -1.00 -6.31
C SER A 88 4.94 0.06 -5.45
N PHE A 89 4.53 0.22 -4.19
CA PHE A 89 5.15 1.13 -3.25
C PHE A 89 6.58 0.70 -2.89
N LEU A 90 6.79 -0.58 -2.59
CA LEU A 90 8.12 -1.13 -2.33
C LEU A 90 9.03 -0.98 -3.55
N LEU A 91 8.51 -1.28 -4.74
CA LEU A 91 9.24 -1.08 -5.98
C LEU A 91 9.56 0.40 -6.20
N PHE A 92 8.66 1.32 -5.88
CA PHE A 92 8.92 2.76 -5.91
C PHE A 92 10.02 3.18 -4.93
N CYS A 93 10.06 2.61 -3.73
CA CYS A 93 11.09 2.91 -2.73
C CYS A 93 12.48 2.42 -3.16
N VAL A 94 12.55 1.24 -3.80
CA VAL A 94 13.82 0.64 -4.30
C VAL A 94 14.22 1.24 -5.65
N ARG A 95 13.27 1.75 -6.44
CA ARG A 95 13.52 2.28 -7.77
C ARG A 95 14.46 3.48 -7.69
N PRO A 96 15.61 3.45 -8.37
CA PRO A 96 16.49 4.61 -8.45
C PRO A 96 15.74 5.74 -9.17
N LYS A 97 15.67 6.91 -8.53
CA LYS A 97 15.04 8.11 -9.10
C LYS A 97 15.96 8.71 -10.16
N HIS A 98 15.94 8.15 -11.35
CA HIS A 98 16.54 8.77 -12.53
C HIS A 98 15.63 9.87 -13.08
N SER A 99 16.19 11.04 -13.36
CA SER A 99 15.51 12.05 -14.18
C SER A 99 15.53 11.65 -15.66
N PHE A 100 14.75 12.36 -16.48
CA PHE A 100 14.53 12.14 -17.92
C PHE A 100 15.81 12.02 -18.78
N HIS A 101 16.98 12.35 -18.24
CA HIS A 101 18.28 12.27 -18.92
C HIS A 101 19.32 11.37 -18.25
N GLY A 102 18.92 10.41 -17.41
CA GLY A 102 19.87 9.46 -16.84
C GLY A 102 20.84 10.08 -15.81
N GLN A 103 20.65 11.34 -15.41
CA GLN A 103 21.50 12.00 -14.44
C GLN A 103 20.92 11.87 -13.02
N PHE A 104 21.79 11.61 -12.04
CA PHE A 104 21.45 11.69 -10.62
C PHE A 104 21.19 13.16 -10.27
N THR A 105 19.97 13.48 -9.87
CA THR A 105 19.65 14.83 -9.39
C THR A 105 20.35 15.07 -8.07
N LYS A 106 21.23 16.07 -8.02
CA LYS A 106 21.60 16.70 -6.74
C LYS A 106 20.30 17.12 -6.04
N LYS A 107 20.19 16.89 -4.72
CA LYS A 107 19.00 17.31 -3.95
C LYS A 107 18.70 18.78 -4.28
N PRO A 108 17.44 19.16 -4.57
CA PRO A 108 17.11 20.54 -4.86
C PRO A 108 17.50 21.40 -3.67
N GLU A 109 18.50 22.25 -3.88
CA GLU A 109 18.90 23.27 -2.91
C GLU A 109 17.72 24.23 -2.78
N LYS A 110 17.12 24.28 -1.59
CA LYS A 110 16.02 25.20 -1.29
C LYS A 110 16.58 26.62 -1.24
N LYS A 111 16.74 27.26 -2.40
CA LYS A 111 17.08 28.68 -2.44
C LYS A 111 15.82 29.48 -2.07
N PRO A 112 15.88 30.39 -1.08
CA PRO A 112 14.78 31.30 -0.83
C PRO A 112 14.56 32.12 -2.10
N PHE A 113 13.34 32.07 -2.62
CA PHE A 113 12.97 32.77 -3.85
C PHE A 113 12.66 34.23 -3.51
N GLU A 114 13.71 35.03 -3.29
CA GLU A 114 13.60 36.47 -3.10
C GLU A 114 13.32 37.16 -4.43
N ARG A 115 12.09 37.09 -4.93
CA ARG A 115 11.62 38.04 -5.95
C ARG A 115 10.87 39.17 -5.26
N LYS A 116 11.37 40.40 -5.40
CA LYS A 116 10.57 41.61 -5.16
C LYS A 116 9.39 41.58 -6.12
N VAL A 117 8.20 41.33 -5.60
CA VAL A 117 6.96 41.42 -6.39
C VAL A 117 6.70 42.90 -6.64
N THR A 118 6.90 43.37 -7.87
CA THR A 118 6.51 44.72 -8.27
C THR A 118 5.00 44.72 -8.51
N CYS A 119 4.24 45.13 -7.51
CA CYS A 119 2.81 45.38 -7.64
C CYS A 119 2.59 46.70 -8.39
N VAL A 120 1.96 46.62 -9.56
CA VAL A 120 1.53 47.81 -10.34
C VAL A 120 0.04 47.99 -10.11
N ALA A 121 -0.35 49.00 -9.34
CA ALA A 121 -1.75 49.38 -9.16
C ALA A 121 -2.17 50.33 -10.29
N ARG A 122 -3.20 49.95 -11.05
CA ARG A 122 -3.80 50.80 -12.09
C ARG A 122 -4.96 51.58 -11.49
N TYR A 123 -4.78 52.89 -11.27
CA TYR A 123 -5.88 53.76 -10.90
C TYR A 123 -6.74 54.08 -12.15
N ARG A 124 -8.02 53.70 -12.09
CA ARG A 124 -9.01 54.05 -13.10
C ARG A 124 -9.37 55.52 -12.88
N ARG A 125 -9.00 56.40 -13.83
CA ARG A 125 -9.52 57.77 -13.85
C ARG A 125 -10.98 57.71 -14.30
N GLU A 126 -11.89 58.06 -13.41
CA GLU A 126 -13.27 58.39 -13.75
C GLU A 126 -13.24 59.77 -14.41
N THR A 127 -13.60 59.82 -15.69
CA THR A 127 -13.81 61.05 -16.44
C THR A 127 -15.21 61.58 -16.13
N SER A 128 -15.26 62.83 -15.66
CA SER A 128 -16.44 63.66 -15.39
C SER A 128 -17.44 63.73 -16.53
#